data_AF-A0A919EC69-F1
#
_entry.id   AF-A0A919EC69-F1
#
_cell.length_a   1.000
_cell.length_b   1.000
_cell.length_c   1.000
_cell.angle_alpha   90.00
_cell.angle_beta   90.00
_cell.angle_gamma   90.00
#
_symmetry.space_group_name_H-M   'P 1'
#
loop_
_entity.id
_entity.type
_entity.pdbx_description
1 polymer ?
#
loop_
_entity_poly.entity_id
_entity_poly.type
_entity_poly.pdbx_seq_one_letter_code
_entity_poly.pdbx_strand_id
1 'polypeptide(L)'
;MLPDHVEVHRAPLVESAYTRKRDWALPPERTRHWSGRASVQPDRSFEVRSPARETAQRRLRVYLPAGATVESADRLLIGGRWYEVDGAPMVWGTGGLRHVRVNAWEVEH
;
A
#
# COMPACT_ATOMS: atom_id res chain seq x y z
N MET A 1 -17.67 -5.78 9.89
CA MET A 1 -16.33 -5.17 9.88
C MET A 1 -16.51 -3.74 9.41
N LEU A 2 -16.12 -2.75 10.21
CA LEU A 2 -16.20 -1.34 9.79
C LEU A 2 -15.08 -1.06 8.79
N PRO A 3 -15.31 -0.20 7.78
CA PRO A 3 -14.26 0.13 6.83
C PRO A 3 -13.17 0.97 7.50
N ASP A 4 -11.92 0.60 7.26
CA ASP A 4 -10.75 1.32 7.76
C ASP A 4 -10.51 2.60 6.94
N HIS A 5 -9.94 3.61 7.59
CA HIS A 5 -9.44 4.77 6.87
C HIS A 5 -8.09 4.43 6.24
N VAL A 6 -7.96 4.71 4.95
CA VAL A 6 -6.76 4.46 4.16
C VAL A 6 -6.39 5.73 3.40
N GLU A 7 -5.11 6.06 3.39
CA GLU A 7 -4.56 7.10 2.53
C GLU A 7 -3.55 6.50 1.56
N VAL A 8 -3.58 6.94 0.31
CA VAL A 8 -2.59 6.60 -0.73
C VAL A 8 -1.66 7.78 -0.89
N HIS A 9 -0.36 7.54 -0.71
CA HIS A 9 0.69 8.53 -0.84
C HIS A 9 1.64 8.16 -1.96
N ARG A 10 2.25 9.18 -2.55
CA ARG A 10 3.25 9.04 -3.61
C ARG A 10 4.44 9.94 -3.32
N ALA A 11 5.62 9.35 -3.27
CA ALA A 11 6.87 10.07 -3.21
C ALA A 11 7.24 10.67 -4.58
N PRO A 12 7.90 11.84 -4.62
CA PRO A 12 8.41 12.41 -5.87
C PRO A 12 9.45 11.48 -6.50
N LEU A 13 9.58 11.56 -7.82
CA LEU A 13 10.69 10.94 -8.53
C LEU A 13 11.91 11.85 -8.38
N VAL A 14 12.98 11.32 -7.80
CA VAL A 14 14.27 12.00 -7.74
C VAL A 14 15.18 11.39 -8.78
N GLU A 15 15.76 12.26 -9.63
CA GLU A 15 16.78 11.87 -10.58
C GLU A 15 18.13 11.80 -9.86
N SER A 16 18.77 10.63 -9.92
CA SER A 16 20.17 10.45 -9.55
C SER A 16 20.98 10.17 -10.80
N ALA A 17 22.31 10.33 -10.72
CA ALA A 17 23.22 10.16 -11.86
C ALA A 17 23.09 8.81 -12.60
N TYR A 18 22.48 7.79 -11.98
CA TYR A 18 22.36 6.45 -12.55
C TYR A 18 20.95 5.84 -12.46
N THR A 19 20.01 6.49 -11.76
CA THR A 19 18.67 5.91 -11.50
C THR A 19 17.61 6.98 -11.29
N ARG A 20 16.37 6.68 -11.69
CA ARG A 20 15.17 7.40 -11.22
C ARG A 20 14.54 6.55 -10.12
N LYS A 21 14.58 7.03 -8.87
CA LYS A 21 13.97 6.36 -7.72
C LYS A 21 13.01 7.32 -7.02
N ARG A 22 11.92 6.77 -6.48
CA ARG A 22 11.05 7.56 -5.60
C ARG A 22 11.72 7.75 -4.24
N ASP A 23 11.80 9.00 -3.79
CA ASP A 23 12.42 9.33 -2.50
C ASP A 23 11.36 9.43 -1.40
N TRP A 24 11.34 8.42 -0.54
CA TRP A 24 10.48 8.37 0.63
C TRP A 24 11.11 9.05 1.86
N ALA A 25 12.39 9.42 1.84
CA ALA A 25 13.11 10.04 2.94
C ALA A 25 12.97 11.57 3.00
N LEU A 26 12.34 12.20 1.99
CA LEU A 26 12.08 13.64 1.93
C LEU A 26 10.64 13.99 2.35
N PRO A 27 10.30 14.07 3.64
CA PRO A 27 9.13 14.85 4.06
C PRO A 27 9.43 16.34 3.80
N PRO A 28 8.49 17.15 3.25
CA PRO A 28 7.05 16.94 3.04
C PRO A 28 6.62 16.62 1.59
N GLU A 29 7.52 16.19 0.70
CA GLU A 29 7.23 16.12 -0.74
C GLU A 29 6.28 14.97 -1.16
N ARG A 30 5.87 14.13 -0.20
CA ARG A 30 4.90 13.06 -0.43
C ARG A 30 3.52 13.66 -0.66
N THR A 31 2.95 13.41 -1.82
CA THR A 31 1.61 13.89 -2.16
C THR A 31 0.59 12.82 -1.82
N ARG A 32 -0.50 13.19 -1.13
CA ARG A 32 -1.63 12.31 -0.89
C ARG A 32 -2.53 12.28 -2.13
N HIS A 33 -2.53 11.16 -2.84
CA HIS A 33 -3.30 10.97 -4.07
C HIS A 33 -4.74 10.52 -3.83
N TRP A 34 -4.99 9.89 -2.69
CA TRP A 34 -6.33 9.47 -2.31
C TRP A 34 -6.46 9.32 -0.79
N SER A 35 -7.65 9.56 -0.25
CA SER A 35 -7.99 9.25 1.14
C SER A 35 -9.45 8.85 1.26
N GLY A 36 -9.77 7.81 2.01
CA GLY A 36 -11.15 7.40 2.18
C GLY A 36 -11.32 6.13 3.00
N ARG A 37 -12.54 5.61 2.96
CA ARG A 37 -12.91 4.35 3.59
C ARG A 37 -12.66 3.19 2.62
N ALA A 38 -11.98 2.15 3.10
CA ALA A 38 -11.68 0.94 2.33
C ALA A 38 -11.86 -0.32 3.19
N SER A 39 -11.98 -1.48 2.56
CA SER A 39 -11.94 -2.75 3.28
C SER A 39 -10.50 -3.24 3.35
N VAL A 40 -9.97 -3.36 4.56
CA VAL A 40 -8.62 -3.88 4.81
C VAL A 40 -8.74 -5.25 5.45
N GLN A 41 -8.04 -6.23 4.89
CA GLN A 41 -8.05 -7.61 5.37
C GLN A 41 -6.60 -8.08 5.53
N PRO A 42 -6.26 -8.83 6.58
CA PRO A 42 -4.96 -9.49 6.64
C PRO A 42 -4.85 -10.50 5.49
N ASP A 43 -3.77 -10.40 4.71
CA ASP A 43 -3.44 -11.43 3.73
C ASP A 43 -2.82 -12.57 4.54
N ARG A 44 -3.60 -13.64 4.78
CA ARG A 44 -3.32 -14.86 5.58
C ARG A 44 -2.01 -14.81 6.38
N SER A 45 -2.07 -14.89 7.72
CA SER A 45 -0.90 -14.99 8.58
C SER A 45 0.08 -16.06 8.09
N PHE A 46 1.13 -15.66 7.38
CA PHE A 46 2.26 -16.52 7.09
C PHE A 46 3.14 -16.50 8.34
N GLU A 47 3.03 -17.53 9.19
CA GLU A 47 4.12 -17.90 10.08
C GLU A 47 5.28 -18.39 9.20
N VAL A 48 6.11 -17.46 8.69
CA VAL A 48 7.40 -17.84 8.12
C VAL A 48 8.29 -18.21 9.31
N ARG A 49 8.29 -19.50 9.69
CA ARG A 49 9.26 -20.06 10.62
C ARG A 49 10.62 -20.13 9.96
N SER A 50 11.32 -18.99 9.90
CA SER A 50 12.75 -18.94 9.59
C SER A 50 13.50 -18.66 10.89
N PRO A 51 14.31 -19.60 11.41
CA PRO A 51 15.00 -19.45 12.71
C PRO A 51 16.11 -18.38 12.77
N ALA A 52 16.17 -17.45 11.81
CA ALA A 52 17.22 -16.44 11.73
C ALA A 52 16.76 -14.98 11.91
N ARG A 53 15.47 -14.62 11.74
CA ARG A 53 14.96 -13.27 12.02
C ARG A 53 13.45 -13.31 12.31
N GLU A 54 13.06 -13.05 13.54
CA GLU A 54 11.67 -12.77 13.92
C GLU A 54 11.23 -11.40 13.37
N THR A 55 11.09 -11.29 12.06
CA THR A 55 10.37 -10.17 11.45
C THR A 55 9.02 -10.70 11.00
N ALA A 56 8.01 -10.57 11.86
CA ALA A 56 6.63 -10.90 11.50
C ALA A 56 6.13 -9.87 10.48
N GLN A 57 6.45 -10.08 9.20
CA GLN A 57 6.05 -9.19 8.11
C GLN A 57 4.53 -9.24 7.93
N ARG A 58 3.83 -8.15 8.24
CA ARG A 58 2.38 -8.06 8.07
C ARG A 58 2.02 -7.75 6.63
N ARG A 59 1.30 -8.67 5.99
CA ARG A 59 0.71 -8.46 4.67
C ARG A 59 -0.78 -8.18 4.79
N LEU A 60 -1.25 -7.23 3.99
CA LEU A 60 -2.64 -6.81 3.92
C LEU A 60 -3.14 -6.92 2.47
N ARG A 61 -4.43 -7.20 2.36
CA ARG A 61 -5.20 -7.02 1.14
C ARG A 61 -6.19 -5.89 1.35
N VAL A 62 -6.07 -4.87 0.52
CA VAL A 62 -6.87 -3.64 0.59
C VAL A 62 -7.78 -3.57 -0.62
N TYR A 63 -9.07 -3.34 -0.38
CA TYR A 63 -10.08 -3.16 -1.40
C TYR A 63 -10.53 -1.70 -1.38
N LEU A 64 -10.02 -0.92 -2.32
CA LEU A 64 -10.33 0.49 -2.52
C LEU A 64 -11.56 0.65 -3.43
N PRO A 65 -12.32 1.75 -3.34
CA PRO A 65 -13.35 2.09 -4.31
C PRO A 65 -12.79 2.20 -5.74
N ALA A 66 -13.62 1.96 -6.75
CA ALA A 66 -13.20 1.96 -8.17
C ALA A 66 -12.57 3.27 -8.67
N GLY A 67 -12.87 4.41 -8.03
CA GLY A 67 -12.28 5.71 -8.36
C GLY A 67 -10.98 6.04 -7.61
N ALA A 68 -10.47 5.13 -6.79
CA ALA A 68 -9.22 5.35 -6.06
C ALA A 68 -8.02 5.19 -7.01
N THR A 69 -7.19 6.24 -7.08
CA THR A 69 -5.94 6.22 -7.82
C THR A 69 -4.84 5.65 -6.95
N VAL A 70 -4.23 4.55 -7.39
CA VAL A 70 -3.11 3.88 -6.71
C VAL A 70 -2.19 3.25 -7.75
N GLU A 71 -0.89 3.36 -7.53
CA GLU A 71 0.18 2.76 -8.34
C GLU A 71 1.02 1.78 -7.52
N SER A 72 1.79 0.92 -8.21
CA SER A 72 2.68 -0.06 -7.58
C SER A 72 3.80 0.55 -6.75
N ALA A 73 4.15 1.82 -6.99
CA ALA A 73 5.20 2.54 -6.29
C ALA A 73 4.66 3.45 -5.17
N ASP A 74 3.36 3.39 -4.89
CA ASP A 74 2.73 4.17 -3.82
C ASP A 74 2.89 3.47 -2.46
N ARG A 75 2.69 4.23 -1.38
CA ARG A 75 2.56 3.70 -0.02
C ARG A 75 1.20 4.04 0.55
N LEU A 76 0.67 3.13 1.35
CA LEU A 76 -0.58 3.26 2.05
C LEU A 76 -0.33 3.61 3.51
N LEU A 77 -1.08 4.57 4.05
CA LEU A 77 -1.15 4.84 5.49
C LEU A 77 -2.47 4.25 6.02
N ILE A 78 -2.37 3.24 6.89
CA ILE A 78 -3.52 2.49 7.42
C ILE A 78 -3.33 2.35 8.93
N GLY A 79 -4.26 2.91 9.72
CA GLY A 79 -4.17 2.86 11.18
C GLY A 79 -2.86 3.42 11.75
N GLY A 80 -2.30 4.44 11.09
CA GLY A 80 -1.02 5.07 11.49
C GLY A 80 0.24 4.30 11.08
N ARG A 81 0.12 3.18 10.35
CA ARG A 81 1.25 2.37 9.87
C ARG A 81 1.40 2.49 8.36
N TRP A 82 2.65 2.49 7.89
CA TRP A 82 2.98 2.55 6.47
C TRP A 82 3.07 1.15 5.87
N TYR A 83 2.48 1.01 4.70
CA TYR A 83 2.55 -0.19 3.89
C TYR A 83 2.98 0.17 2.48
N GLU A 84 3.84 -0.62 1.87
CA GLU A 84 4.16 -0.50 0.45
C GLU A 84 3.19 -1.32 -0.37
N VAL A 85 2.87 -0.85 -1.58
CA VAL A 85 2.11 -1.65 -2.53
C VAL A 85 2.99 -2.80 -3.03
N ASP A 86 2.49 -4.03 -2.89
CA ASP A 86 3.12 -5.25 -3.38
C ASP A 86 2.51 -5.67 -4.72
N GLY A 87 3.26 -5.46 -5.79
CA GLY A 87 2.83 -5.73 -7.16
C GLY A 87 1.90 -4.68 -7.77
N ALA A 88 1.29 -5.01 -8.90
CA ALA A 88 0.40 -4.09 -9.61
C ALA A 88 -1.01 -4.06 -8.96
N PRO A 89 -1.59 -2.86 -8.70
CA PRO A 89 -2.98 -2.74 -8.32
C PRO A 89 -3.91 -3.40 -9.35
N MET A 90 -4.85 -4.20 -8.87
CA MET A 90 -5.78 -4.93 -9.73
C MET A 90 -7.13 -4.23 -9.77
N VAL A 91 -7.47 -3.65 -10.91
CA VAL A 91 -8.77 -3.02 -11.13
C VAL A 91 -9.81 -4.09 -11.43
N TRP A 92 -10.82 -4.19 -10.58
CA TRP A 92 -11.96 -5.08 -10.77
C TRP A 92 -13.15 -4.30 -11.32
N GLY A 93 -13.28 -4.27 -12.64
CA GLY A 93 -14.33 -3.51 -13.35
C GLY A 93 -15.61 -4.29 -13.64
N THR A 94 -15.61 -5.61 -13.48
CA THR A 94 -16.72 -6.51 -13.86
C THR A 94 -17.55 -6.96 -12.65
N GLY A 95 -18.85 -7.16 -12.84
CA GLY A 95 -19.79 -7.56 -11.77
C GLY A 95 -20.42 -6.39 -11.00
N GLY A 96 -21.20 -6.71 -9.96
CA GLY A 96 -22.01 -5.74 -9.21
C GLY A 96 -21.24 -4.81 -8.26
N LEU A 97 -19.97 -5.11 -7.95
CA LEU A 97 -19.13 -4.33 -7.04
C LEU A 97 -17.76 -4.01 -7.66
N ARG A 98 -17.61 -2.79 -8.17
CA ARG A 98 -16.35 -2.30 -8.75
C ARG A 98 -15.40 -1.84 -7.64
N HIS A 99 -14.14 -2.26 -7.72
CA HIS A 99 -13.12 -1.92 -6.73
C HIS A 99 -11.71 -2.03 -7.31
N VAL A 100 -10.73 -1.49 -6.59
CA VAL A 100 -9.30 -1.71 -6.84
C VAL A 100 -8.74 -2.55 -5.71
N ARG A 101 -8.19 -3.72 -6.03
CA ARG A 101 -7.54 -4.61 -5.05
C ARG A 101 -6.04 -4.36 -5.04
N VAL A 102 -5.51 -4.14 -3.85
CA VAL A 102 -4.10 -3.87 -3.60
C VAL A 102 -3.59 -4.90 -2.59
N ASN A 103 -2.47 -5.54 -2.88
CA ASN A 103 -1.71 -6.24 -1.84
C ASN A 103 -0.71 -5.24 -1.28
N ALA A 104 -0.50 -5.25 0.03
CA ALA A 104 0.40 -4.32 0.69
C ALA A 104 1.18 -5.03 1.80
N TRP A 105 2.40 -4.58 2.06
CA TRP A 105 3.27 -5.15 3.09
C TRP A 105 3.80 -4.03 3.99
N GLU A 106 3.86 -4.28 5.30
CA GLU A 106 4.27 -3.29 6.29
C GLU A 106 5.73 -2.89 6.08
N VAL A 107 5.99 -1.58 6.10
CA VAL A 107 7.35 -1.03 6.04
C VAL A 107 7.84 -0.81 7.46
N GLU A 108 8.82 -1.60 7.90
CA GLU A 108 9.58 -1.28 9.11
C GLU A 108 10.52 -0.10 8.83
N HIS A 109 10.49 0.90 9.70
CA HIS A 109 11.42 2.02 9.71
C HIS A 109 12.49 1.79 10.77
#